data_AF-A0A7C7ELX1-F1
#
_entry.id   AF-A0A7C7ELX1-F1
#
_cell.length_a   1.000
_cell.length_b   1.000
_cell.length_c   1.000
_cell.angle_alpha   90.00
_cell.angle_beta   90.00
_cell.angle_gamma   90.00
#
_symmetry.space_group_name_H-M   'P 1'
#
loop_
_entity.id
_entity.type
_entity.pdbx_description
1 polymer ?
#
loop_
_entity_poly.entity_id
_entity_poly.type
_entity_poly.pdbx_seq_one_letter_code
_entity_poly.pdbx_strand_id
1 'polypeptide(L)' 'MENNNGKVIYACAEHVEQGIDDYVNFNEDAPKIFKTNKLQNCTYCEKKAEYKITE' A
#
# COMPACT_ATOMS: atom_id res chain seq x y z
N MET A 1 -1.94 8.11 -23.08
CA MET A 1 -1.19 7.15 -22.25
C MET A 1 -1.59 7.47 -20.83
N GLU A 2 -2.63 6.80 -20.35
CA GLU A 2 -3.20 7.02 -19.02
C GLU A 2 -2.20 6.50 -17.98
N ASN A 3 -1.38 7.39 -17.44
CA ASN A 3 -0.59 7.07 -16.26
C ASN A 3 -1.52 7.15 -15.04
N ASN A 4 -2.45 6.18 -14.94
CA ASN A 4 -3.17 5.89 -13.70
C ASN A 4 -2.17 5.28 -12.72
N ASN A 5 -1.29 6.13 -12.20
CA ASN A 5 -0.39 5.73 -11.13
C ASN A 5 -1.06 6.03 -9.81
N GLY A 6 -2.23 5.42 -9.58
CA GLY A 6 -2.86 5.37 -8.26
C GLY A 6 -1.81 5.01 -7.22
N LYS A 7 -1.85 5.67 -6.06
CA LYS A 7 -0.79 5.59 -5.04
C LYS A 7 -0.67 4.14 -4.56
N VAL A 8 0.33 3.40 -5.04
CA VAL A 8 0.59 2.03 -4.57
C VAL A 8 1.42 2.12 -3.29
N ILE A 9 0.86 1.63 -2.18
CA ILE A 9 1.55 1.56 -0.89
C ILE A 9 1.88 0.10 -0.60
N TYR A 10 3.13 -0.16 -0.22
CA TYR A 10 3.58 -1.48 0.21
C TYR A 10 3.75 -1.47 1.72
N ALA A 11 3.05 -2.36 2.43
CA ALA A 11 3.05 -2.38 3.89
C ALA A 11 3.32 -3.77 4.44
N CYS A 12 4.03 -3.85 5.57
CA CYS A 12 4.10 -5.09 6.37
C CYS A 12 2.83 -5.27 7.19
N ALA A 13 2.63 -6.43 7.82
CA ALA A 13 1.45 -6.69 8.64
C ALA A 13 1.21 -5.66 9.76
N GLU A 14 2.26 -5.07 10.34
CA GLU A 14 2.13 -4.06 11.39
C GLU A 14 1.73 -2.67 10.87
N HIS A 15 2.05 -2.35 9.61
CA HIS A 15 1.80 -1.02 9.03
C HIS A 15 0.72 -1.04 7.95
N VAL A 16 -0.01 -2.15 7.80
CA VAL A 16 -1.07 -2.27 6.79
C VAL A 16 -2.20 -1.27 7.06
N GLU A 17 -2.60 -1.09 8.32
CA GLU A 17 -3.63 -0.13 8.74
C GLU A 17 -3.21 1.31 8.46
N GLN A 18 -1.95 1.64 8.76
CA GLN A 18 -1.37 2.95 8.46
C GLN A 18 -1.31 3.22 6.94
N GLY A 19 -0.99 2.19 6.15
CA GLY A 19 -1.01 2.28 4.70
C GLY A 19 -2.41 2.47 4.11
N ILE A 20 -3.42 1.88 4.73
CA ILE A 20 -4.82 2.08 4.35
C ILE A 20 -5.24 3.51 4.65
N ASP A 21 -4.96 4.01 5.85
CA ASP A 21 -5.29 5.38 6.26
C ASP A 21 -4.64 6.42 5.33
N ASP A 22 -3.36 6.26 5.00
CA ASP A 22 -2.64 7.14 4.09
C ASP A 22 -3.13 7.05 2.63
N TYR A 23 -3.64 5.89 2.21
CA TYR A 23 -4.30 5.76 0.92
C TYR A 23 -5.64 6.50 0.90
N VAL A 24 -6.48 6.26 1.91
CA VAL A 24 -7.81 6.89 2.03
C VAL A 24 -7.68 8.39 2.18
N ASN A 25 -6.71 8.88 2.94
CA ASN A 25 -6.46 10.31 3.10
C ASN A 25 -6.10 10.99 1.77
N PHE A 26 -5.37 10.29 0.89
CA PHE A 26 -4.91 10.84 -0.38
C PHE A 26 -5.94 10.69 -1.51
N ASN A 27 -6.61 9.54 -1.59
CA ASN A 27 -7.52 9.21 -2.69
C ASN A 27 -9.00 9.42 -2.33
N GLU A 28 -9.31 9.71 -1.06
CA GLU A 28 -10.66 9.83 -0.50
C GLU A 28 -11.56 8.60 -0.80
N ASP A 29 -10.94 7.45 -1.07
CA ASP A 29 -11.59 6.21 -1.50
C ASP A 29 -11.00 4.98 -0.79
N ALA A 30 -11.80 3.92 -0.70
CA ALA A 30 -11.41 2.69 -0.02
C ALA A 30 -10.43 1.87 -0.87
N PRO A 31 -9.20 1.62 -0.39
CA PRO A 31 -8.23 0.84 -1.15
C PRO A 31 -8.62 -0.65 -1.23
N LYS A 32 -8.10 -1.31 -2.26
CA LYS A 32 -7.94 -2.75 -2.31
C LYS A 32 -6.60 -3.17 -1.72
N ILE A 33 -6.66 -4.20 -0.89
CA ILE A 33 -5.50 -4.75 -0.20
C ILE A 33 -5.23 -6.15 -0.75
N PHE A 34 -4.02 -6.35 -1.28
CA PHE A 34 -3.59 -7.63 -1.83
C PHE A 34 -2.40 -8.15 -1.04
N LYS A 35 -2.38 -9.44 -0.70
CA LYS A 35 -1.13 -10.05 -0.23
C LYS A 35 -0.13 -10.12 -1.37
N THR A 36 1.10 -9.71 -1.10
CA THR A 36 2.20 -9.70 -2.08
C THR A 36 3.40 -10.43 -1.50
N ASN A 37 3.99 -11.31 -2.32
CA ASN A 37 5.28 -11.93 -2.01
C ASN A 37 6.45 -11.20 -2.69
N LYS A 38 6.22 -9.96 -3.16
CA LYS A 38 7.28 -9.16 -3.76
C LYS A 38 8.36 -8.86 -2.73
N LEU A 39 9.61 -8.79 -3.19
CA LEU A 39 10.79 -8.38 -2.41
C LEU A 39 10.81 -6.88 -2.04
N GLN A 40 9.66 -6.20 -2.08
CA GLN A 40 9.55 -4.80 -1.69
C GLN A 40 9.55 -4.67 -0.17
N ASN A 41 10.16 -3.61 0.34
CA ASN A 41 10.10 -3.27 1.75
C ASN A 41 8.81 -2.47 2.03
N CYS A 42 8.40 -2.47 3.29
CA CYS A 42 7.34 -1.62 3.78
C CYS A 42 7.72 -0.15 3.54
N THR A 43 6.77 0.68 3.13
CA THR A 43 6.97 2.12 2.97
C THR A 43 7.28 2.82 4.30
N TYR A 44 6.89 2.20 5.42
CA TYR A 44 6.98 2.78 6.76
C TYR A 44 8.11 2.20 7.62
N CYS A 45 8.73 1.09 7.20
CA CYS A 45 9.84 0.47 7.94
C CYS A 45 10.68 -0.45 7.05
N GLU A 46 11.78 -0.99 7.58
CA GLU A 46 12.69 -1.84 6.80
C GLU A 46 12.20 -3.29 6.62
N LYS A 47 11.05 -3.67 7.21
CA LYS A 47 10.47 -5.01 7.08
C LYS A 47 9.99 -5.26 5.65
N LYS A 48 9.89 -6.52 5.24
CA LYS A 48 9.30 -6.87 3.95
C LYS A 48 7.81 -6.52 3.93
N ALA A 49 7.35 -5.97 2.82
CA ALA A 49 5.94 -5.73 2.62
C ALA A 49 5.24 -7.05 2.34
N GLU A 50 4.17 -7.29 3.08
CA GLU A 50 3.28 -8.45 2.90
C GLU A 50 2.02 -8.05 2.15
N TYR A 51 1.71 -6.75 2.12
CA TYR A 51 0.50 -6.18 1.55
C TYR A 51 0.84 -5.11 0.53
N LYS A 52 0.08 -5.11 -0.57
CA LYS A 52 0.02 -4.05 -1.58
C LYS A 52 -1.35 -3.40 -1.47
N ILE A 53 -1.37 -2.10 -1.23
CA ILE A 53 -2.55 -1.25 -1.09
C ILE A 53 -2.62 -0.38 -2.34
N THR A 54 -3.73 -0.41 -3.06
CA THR A 54 -3.93 0.24 -4.35
C THR A 54 -5.43 0.36 -4.64
N GLU A 55 -5.84 1.12 -5.65
CA GLU A 55 -7.22 1.11 -6.16
C GLU A 55 -7.74 -0.29 -6.56
#